data_AF-A0A2G4G4Y5-F1
#
_entry.id   AF-A0A2G4G4Y5-F1
#
_cell.length_a   1.000
_cell.length_b   1.000
_cell.length_c   1.000
_cell.angle_alpha   90.00
_cell.angle_beta   90.00
_cell.angle_gamma   90.00
#
_symmetry.space_group_name_H-M   'P 1'
#
loop_
_entity.id
_entity.type
_entity.pdbx_description
1 polymer ?
#
loop_
_entity_poly.entity_id
_entity_poly.type
_entity_poly.pdbx_seq_one_letter_code
_entity_poly.pdbx_strand_id
1 'polypeptide(L)'
;MSHATVRQRKSPQNWKGFVTSLCVHGILLGLACWIVLASPIAVKTHQDPDLFVTASGSSKPASATQAYTIKNTPRKIQGATRLSVNNNNASIALPELTGISDMMSSSFSMEKGMGREGLGQGQGMSFGGMGDSRSLVGKFVMGAAIKAQRVAVYLDCSGSMRPYLEKVTVEIKKEYPDADVFRFDGARVVSLENNIVYGKTFHGDAPRLTEAPTQTIDSELTSDGRQLLSRIRTACEKGSLGAWIDRLLSEDYDALVVFSDFQDGIRIYEENNKGAPTLIYSDSNYHKVGRIMPVKPWQAKWMEAFKKGAAGQGPKLYLFSLQQPPQGLLKACVEASGGDSLSVGWLKSGRPPN
;
A
#
# COMPACT_ATOMS: atom_id res chain seq x y z
N MET A 1 -12.76 67.23 -40.79
CA MET A 1 -13.70 66.10 -40.86
C MET A 1 -13.59 65.30 -39.56
N SER A 2 -14.65 65.39 -38.76
CA SER A 2 -15.17 64.48 -37.72
C SER A 2 -14.22 63.81 -36.70
N HIS A 3 -14.23 64.34 -35.47
CA HIS A 3 -13.88 63.61 -34.26
C HIS A 3 -15.02 62.66 -33.86
N ALA A 4 -14.74 61.35 -33.77
CA ALA A 4 -15.70 60.36 -33.30
C ALA A 4 -15.72 60.34 -31.76
N THR A 5 -16.89 60.64 -31.17
CA THR A 5 -17.15 60.57 -29.73
C THR A 5 -17.55 59.14 -29.36
N VAL A 6 -16.73 58.45 -28.55
CA VAL A 6 -17.07 57.15 -27.98
C VAL A 6 -18.02 57.35 -26.80
N ARG A 7 -19.29 56.96 -26.97
CA ARG A 7 -20.30 57.01 -25.91
C ARG A 7 -20.23 55.71 -25.07
N GLN A 8 -19.60 55.76 -23.90
CA GLN A 8 -19.68 54.67 -22.93
C GLN A 8 -21.11 54.53 -22.41
N ARG A 9 -21.76 53.40 -22.69
CA ARG A 9 -23.00 52.97 -22.04
C ARG A 9 -22.65 52.38 -20.66
N LYS A 10 -22.90 53.14 -19.59
CA LYS A 10 -22.97 52.58 -18.23
C LYS A 10 -24.22 51.71 -18.14
N SER A 11 -24.06 50.41 -17.88
CA SER A 11 -25.20 49.54 -17.57
C SER A 11 -25.72 49.88 -16.16
N PRO A 12 -27.04 49.86 -15.92
CA PRO A 12 -27.56 50.01 -14.58
C PRO A 12 -27.18 48.76 -13.78
N GLN A 13 -26.39 48.93 -12.73
CA GLN A 13 -26.14 47.88 -11.75
C GLN A 13 -27.48 47.50 -11.11
N ASN A 14 -27.96 46.30 -11.43
CA ASN A 14 -29.20 45.73 -10.89
C ASN A 14 -28.99 45.35 -9.41
N TRP A 15 -28.97 46.37 -8.54
CA TRP A 15 -28.82 46.27 -7.08
C TRP A 15 -29.77 45.24 -6.45
N LYS A 16 -30.98 45.12 -7.01
CA LYS A 16 -31.96 44.12 -6.59
C LYS A 16 -31.41 42.68 -6.72
N GLY A 17 -30.76 42.35 -7.83
CA GLY A 17 -30.19 41.02 -8.04
C GLY A 17 -29.01 40.70 -7.11
N PHE A 18 -28.20 41.72 -6.79
CA PHE A 18 -27.11 41.59 -5.84
C PHE A 18 -27.64 41.31 -4.42
N VAL A 19 -28.63 42.07 -3.96
CA VAL A 19 -29.25 41.86 -2.63
C VAL A 19 -29.94 40.50 -2.54
N THR A 20 -30.67 40.09 -3.59
CA THR A 20 -31.29 38.75 -3.64
C THR A 20 -30.25 37.64 -3.56
N SER A 21 -29.15 37.76 -4.30
CA SER A 21 -28.06 36.78 -4.25
C SER A 21 -27.44 36.70 -2.84
N LEU A 22 -27.22 37.84 -2.20
CA LEU A 22 -26.64 37.90 -0.85
C LEU A 22 -27.55 37.25 0.20
N CYS A 23 -28.86 37.48 0.12
CA CYS A 23 -29.84 36.84 1.02
C CYS A 23 -29.87 35.32 0.84
N VAL A 24 -29.86 34.81 -0.39
CA VAL A 24 -29.87 33.36 -0.67
C VAL A 24 -28.61 32.70 -0.11
N HIS A 25 -27.44 33.30 -0.33
CA HIS A 25 -26.19 32.75 0.21
C HIS A 25 -26.14 32.80 1.74
N GLY A 26 -26.66 33.87 2.36
CA GLY A 26 -26.76 33.98 3.81
C GLY A 26 -27.63 32.89 4.43
N ILE A 27 -28.77 32.57 3.81
CA ILE A 27 -29.67 31.50 4.26
C ILE A 27 -29.00 30.12 4.12
N LEU A 28 -28.33 29.85 3.00
CA LEU A 28 -27.64 28.57 2.78
C LEU A 28 -26.51 28.34 3.79
N LEU A 29 -25.72 29.38 4.09
CA LEU A 29 -24.69 29.33 5.13
C LEU A 29 -25.28 29.09 6.51
N GLY A 30 -26.38 29.76 6.85
CA GLY A 30 -27.09 29.54 8.11
C GLY A 30 -27.58 28.10 8.27
N LEU A 31 -28.18 27.53 7.22
CA LEU A 31 -28.65 26.14 7.22
C LEU A 31 -27.49 25.14 7.34
N ALA A 32 -26.37 25.37 6.65
CA ALA A 32 -25.20 24.51 6.76
C ALA A 32 -24.61 24.52 8.18
N CYS A 33 -24.47 25.70 8.79
CA CYS A 33 -24.03 25.83 10.18
C CYS A 33 -25.00 25.16 11.15
N TRP A 34 -26.32 25.30 10.93
CA TRP A 34 -27.32 24.65 11.76
C TRP A 34 -27.21 23.13 11.72
N ILE A 35 -27.05 22.53 10.54
CA ILE A 35 -26.91 21.07 10.39
C ILE A 35 -25.68 20.55 11.16
N VAL A 36 -24.55 21.25 11.06
CA VAL A 36 -23.33 20.85 11.78
C VAL A 36 -23.50 20.97 13.29
N LEU A 37 -24.16 22.03 13.77
CA LEU A 37 -24.36 22.27 15.21
C LEU A 37 -25.48 21.42 15.83
N ALA A 38 -26.51 21.08 15.05
CA ALA A 38 -27.67 20.30 15.50
C ALA A 38 -27.48 18.78 15.35
N SER A 39 -26.40 18.32 14.70
CA SER A 39 -26.09 16.90 14.59
C SER A 39 -25.24 16.44 15.79
N PRO A 40 -25.80 15.69 16.76
CA PRO A 40 -24.97 15.04 17.77
C PRO A 40 -24.06 14.04 17.06
N ILE A 41 -22.74 14.21 17.24
CA ILE A 41 -21.76 13.22 16.82
C ILE A 41 -22.05 11.96 17.64
N ALA A 42 -22.69 10.97 16.99
CA ALA A 42 -22.81 9.64 17.55
C ALA A 42 -21.40 9.06 17.62
N VAL A 43 -20.77 9.18 18.79
CA VAL A 43 -19.59 8.42 19.14
C VAL A 43 -20.01 6.95 19.04
N LYS A 44 -19.56 6.26 17.99
CA LYS A 44 -19.64 4.80 17.94
C LYS A 44 -18.67 4.29 18.99
N THR A 45 -19.16 4.10 20.22
CA THR A 45 -18.46 3.31 21.22
C THR A 45 -18.41 1.90 20.64
N HIS A 46 -17.22 1.45 20.25
CA HIS A 46 -17.00 0.04 19.92
C HIS A 46 -17.46 -0.77 21.13
N GLN A 47 -18.56 -1.51 20.99
CA GLN A 47 -18.86 -2.61 21.89
C GLN A 47 -17.82 -3.68 21.59
N ASP A 48 -16.93 -3.93 22.55
CA ASP A 48 -16.09 -5.11 22.52
C ASP A 48 -17.00 -6.34 22.38
N PRO A 49 -16.70 -7.29 21.50
CA PRO A 49 -17.51 -8.50 21.39
C PRO A 49 -17.41 -9.29 22.69
N ASP A 50 -18.57 -9.60 23.28
CA ASP A 50 -18.69 -10.51 24.40
C ASP A 50 -17.96 -11.82 24.06
N LEU A 51 -16.90 -12.11 24.82
CA LEU A 51 -16.18 -13.38 24.78
C LEU A 51 -17.13 -14.49 25.24
N PHE A 52 -17.75 -15.18 24.28
CA PHE A 52 -18.40 -16.46 24.52
C PHE A 52 -17.32 -17.50 24.86
N VAL A 53 -17.02 -17.64 26.15
CA VAL A 53 -16.33 -18.81 26.68
C VAL A 53 -17.33 -19.98 26.65
N THR A 54 -17.23 -20.85 25.66
CA THR A 54 -17.89 -22.17 25.71
C THR A 54 -17.18 -23.04 26.73
N ALA A 55 -17.60 -22.97 27.99
CA ALA A 55 -17.23 -23.95 29.00
C ALA A 55 -18.09 -25.21 28.80
N SER A 56 -17.42 -26.33 28.56
CA SER A 56 -18.00 -27.67 28.59
C SER A 56 -18.46 -28.01 30.01
N GLY A 57 -19.70 -28.47 30.13
CA GLY A 57 -20.19 -29.33 31.21
C GLY A 57 -20.35 -28.70 32.61
N SER A 58 -21.57 -28.29 32.96
CA SER A 58 -22.25 -28.70 34.20
C SER A 58 -23.58 -27.95 34.36
N SER A 59 -24.54 -28.63 34.98
CA SER A 59 -25.93 -28.24 35.13
C SER A 59 -26.14 -27.36 36.38
N LYS A 60 -26.70 -26.15 36.19
CA LYS A 60 -27.68 -25.45 37.07
C LYS A 60 -28.02 -24.04 36.55
N PRO A 61 -29.22 -23.50 36.84
CA PRO A 61 -29.76 -22.32 36.15
C PRO A 61 -29.28 -20.98 36.75
N ALA A 62 -29.38 -19.96 35.90
CA ALA A 62 -28.87 -18.61 36.07
C ALA A 62 -29.51 -17.81 37.22
N SER A 63 -28.74 -16.90 37.81
CA SER A 63 -29.25 -15.75 38.56
C SER A 63 -28.36 -14.53 38.37
N ALA A 64 -29.04 -13.42 38.12
CA ALA A 64 -28.67 -12.02 37.95
C ALA A 64 -27.26 -11.55 38.39
N THR A 65 -26.58 -10.94 37.40
CA THR A 65 -25.76 -9.71 37.45
C THR A 65 -25.29 -9.23 38.82
N GLN A 66 -24.11 -9.70 39.26
CA GLN A 66 -23.25 -8.95 40.18
C GLN A 66 -22.18 -8.20 39.38
N ALA A 67 -22.23 -6.87 39.45
CA ALA A 67 -21.18 -6.00 38.95
C ALA A 67 -19.92 -6.16 39.80
N TYR A 68 -18.86 -6.73 39.22
CA TYR A 68 -17.56 -6.81 39.87
C TYR A 68 -16.79 -5.50 39.64
N THR A 69 -16.64 -4.71 40.69
CA THR A 69 -15.73 -3.56 40.74
C THR A 69 -14.28 -4.05 40.74
N ILE A 70 -13.54 -3.81 39.66
CA ILE A 70 -12.11 -4.13 39.57
C ILE A 70 -11.30 -3.11 40.38
N LYS A 71 -10.75 -3.53 41.52
CA LYS A 71 -9.72 -2.78 42.25
C LYS A 71 -8.34 -3.11 41.65
N ASN A 72 -7.76 -2.18 40.90
CA ASN A 72 -6.40 -2.29 40.40
C ASN A 72 -5.40 -2.25 41.57
N THR A 73 -4.76 -3.39 41.84
CA THR A 73 -3.58 -3.47 42.70
C THR A 73 -2.42 -4.00 41.85
N PRO A 74 -1.26 -3.31 41.77
CA PRO A 74 -0.16 -3.74 40.93
C PRO A 74 0.47 -5.04 41.46
N ARG A 75 0.45 -6.10 40.64
CA ARG A 75 1.02 -7.41 40.98
C ARG A 75 2.53 -7.41 40.65
N LYS A 76 3.37 -7.68 41.66
CA LYS A 76 4.82 -7.89 41.48
C LYS A 76 5.07 -9.12 40.58
N ILE A 77 5.93 -8.93 39.57
CA ILE A 77 6.36 -9.94 38.61
C ILE A 77 7.24 -10.97 39.34
N GLN A 78 6.79 -12.23 39.41
CA GLN A 78 7.62 -13.37 39.81
C GLN A 78 8.25 -13.98 38.54
N GLY A 79 9.54 -14.32 38.63
CA GLY A 79 10.34 -14.84 37.53
C GLY A 79 9.80 -16.14 36.93
N ALA A 80 10.12 -16.34 35.65
CA ALA A 80 9.65 -17.45 34.82
C ALA A 80 9.89 -18.82 35.47
N THR A 81 8.81 -19.54 35.75
CA THR A 81 8.84 -20.97 36.04
C THR A 81 8.87 -21.72 34.71
N ARG A 82 9.94 -22.49 34.48
CA ARG A 82 10.03 -23.45 33.36
C ARG A 82 8.91 -24.48 33.49
N LEU A 83 8.08 -24.59 32.47
CA LEU A 83 7.13 -25.70 32.32
C LEU A 83 7.94 -26.97 31.99
N SER A 84 8.09 -27.86 32.96
CA SER A 84 8.60 -29.22 32.77
C SER A 84 7.41 -30.14 32.46
N VAL A 85 7.45 -30.80 31.30
CA VAL A 85 6.51 -31.87 30.96
C VAL A 85 7.24 -33.20 31.19
N ASN A 86 6.92 -33.88 32.29
CA ASN A 86 7.30 -35.29 32.49
C ASN A 86 6.27 -36.17 31.80
N ASN A 87 6.61 -36.75 30.65
CA ASN A 87 5.84 -37.86 30.07
C ASN A 87 6.73 -39.10 30.01
N ASN A 88 6.41 -40.12 30.82
CA ASN A 88 7.20 -41.34 31.00
C ASN A 88 6.89 -42.45 29.96
N ASN A 89 6.22 -42.17 28.83
CA ASN A 89 5.84 -43.22 27.85
C ASN A 89 5.95 -42.81 26.38
N ALA A 90 6.96 -42.03 25.98
CA ALA A 90 7.26 -41.78 24.57
C ALA A 90 8.58 -42.48 24.17
N SER A 91 8.55 -43.80 23.95
CA SER A 91 9.62 -44.52 23.25
C SER A 91 9.30 -44.56 21.76
N ILE A 92 9.86 -43.62 21.00
CA ILE A 92 9.95 -43.73 19.54
C ILE A 92 11.44 -43.70 19.21
N ALA A 93 11.96 -44.88 18.88
CA ALA A 93 13.33 -45.07 18.44
C ALA A 93 13.50 -44.52 17.01
N LEU A 94 14.54 -43.72 16.81
CA LEU A 94 15.06 -43.38 15.50
C LEU A 94 16.02 -44.50 15.04
N PRO A 95 16.04 -44.86 13.74
CA PRO A 95 16.99 -45.84 13.23
C PRO A 95 18.43 -45.29 13.25
N GLU A 96 19.38 -46.10 13.74
CA GLU A 96 20.81 -45.79 13.71
C GLU A 96 21.34 -45.80 12.27
N LEU A 97 22.05 -44.74 11.87
CA LEU A 97 22.85 -44.71 10.66
C LEU A 97 24.31 -44.99 11.02
N THR A 98 24.82 -46.11 10.52
CA THR A 98 26.21 -46.54 10.63
C THR A 98 27.15 -45.65 9.79
N GLY A 99 28.08 -44.99 10.49
CA GLY A 99 29.52 -45.03 10.25
C GLY A 99 30.09 -44.54 8.92
N ILE A 100 30.83 -43.42 8.97
CA ILE A 100 32.14 -43.28 8.29
C ILE A 100 32.97 -42.22 9.01
N SER A 101 33.93 -42.68 9.81
CA SER A 101 35.10 -41.89 10.19
C SER A 101 36.21 -42.13 9.17
N ASP A 102 37.03 -41.09 9.03
CA ASP A 102 38.40 -41.09 8.51
C ASP A 102 38.62 -41.33 7.02
N MET A 103 38.82 -40.23 6.29
CA MET A 103 40.01 -40.15 5.46
C MET A 103 40.79 -38.86 5.74
N MET A 104 42.03 -39.12 6.12
CA MET A 104 43.06 -38.25 6.64
C MET A 104 43.59 -37.25 5.61
N SER A 105 44.10 -36.15 6.15
CA SER A 105 45.33 -35.45 5.75
C SER A 105 45.43 -34.79 4.37
N SER A 106 45.58 -33.48 4.38
CA SER A 106 46.86 -32.80 4.06
C SER A 106 46.60 -31.29 3.97
N SER A 107 47.47 -30.35 4.34
CA SER A 107 48.64 -30.28 5.21
C SER A 107 48.96 -28.77 5.32
N PHE A 108 49.67 -28.39 6.40
CA PHE A 108 50.52 -27.19 6.55
C PHE A 108 49.80 -25.83 6.70
N SER A 109 50.32 -24.85 7.43
CA SER A 109 51.26 -24.69 8.56
C SER A 109 51.35 -23.17 8.75
N MET A 110 51.49 -22.70 10.00
CA MET A 110 52.03 -21.36 10.36
C MET A 110 51.18 -20.14 9.90
N GLU A 111 51.11 -18.99 10.54
CA GLU A 111 51.90 -18.33 11.59
C GLU A 111 51.05 -17.19 12.18
N LYS A 112 51.43 -16.77 13.38
CA LYS A 112 50.88 -15.64 14.14
C LYS A 112 51.33 -14.32 13.49
N GLY A 113 50.42 -13.50 12.97
CA GLY A 113 50.73 -12.23 12.34
C GLY A 113 49.61 -11.19 12.43
N MET A 114 49.97 -10.02 12.95
CA MET A 114 49.16 -8.84 13.23
C MET A 114 48.45 -8.23 12.00
N GLY A 115 47.24 -7.70 12.20
CA GLY A 115 46.76 -6.48 11.54
C GLY A 115 46.03 -6.59 10.20
N ARG A 116 44.70 -6.48 10.23
CA ARG A 116 43.95 -5.58 9.33
C ARG A 116 42.49 -5.44 9.77
N GLU A 117 42.17 -4.22 10.21
CA GLU A 117 40.83 -3.66 10.24
C GLU A 117 40.24 -3.61 8.82
N GLY A 118 38.90 -3.74 8.72
CA GLY A 118 38.16 -3.34 7.52
C GLY A 118 37.24 -4.39 6.93
N LEU A 119 36.21 -4.78 7.69
CA LEU A 119 34.82 -5.02 7.26
C LEU A 119 34.60 -5.70 5.90
N GLY A 120 34.39 -7.02 5.97
CA GLY A 120 33.65 -7.79 4.99
C GLY A 120 32.51 -8.58 5.65
N GLN A 121 31.30 -8.38 5.11
CA GLN A 121 30.28 -9.42 4.88
C GLN A 121 29.36 -9.88 6.04
N GLY A 122 28.07 -9.58 5.85
CA GLY A 122 27.00 -10.60 5.86
C GLY A 122 26.35 -10.98 7.20
N GLN A 123 25.07 -11.38 7.11
CA GLN A 123 24.20 -11.92 8.16
C GLN A 123 23.75 -10.90 9.22
N GLY A 124 22.50 -10.44 9.24
CA GLY A 124 21.30 -11.26 9.32
C GLY A 124 21.07 -11.63 10.79
N MET A 125 20.18 -10.89 11.47
CA MET A 125 19.45 -11.18 12.73
C MET A 125 19.17 -9.86 13.46
N SER A 126 18.08 -9.17 13.08
CA SER A 126 17.47 -8.17 13.97
C SER A 126 16.51 -8.92 14.90
N PHE A 127 16.98 -9.22 16.11
CA PHE A 127 16.15 -9.64 17.23
C PHE A 127 16.26 -8.54 18.28
N GLY A 128 15.26 -7.65 18.35
CA GLY A 128 15.28 -6.54 19.30
C GLY A 128 14.20 -5.50 19.03
N GLY A 129 12.99 -5.77 19.50
CA GLY A 129 11.88 -4.82 19.43
C GLY A 129 10.64 -5.35 20.14
N MET A 130 10.66 -5.31 21.48
CA MET A 130 9.49 -5.58 22.32
C MET A 130 8.49 -4.42 22.14
N GLY A 131 7.52 -4.62 21.26
CA GLY A 131 6.36 -3.77 21.05
C GLY A 131 5.29 -4.63 20.40
N ASP A 132 4.07 -4.53 20.93
CA ASP A 132 2.87 -5.28 20.55
C ASP A 132 2.62 -5.26 19.02
N SER A 133 3.30 -6.15 18.32
CA SER A 133 3.12 -6.43 16.91
C SER A 133 2.49 -7.80 16.88
N ARG A 134 1.19 -7.83 16.59
CA ARG A 134 0.51 -9.04 16.10
C ARG A 134 1.50 -9.73 15.17
N SER A 135 1.92 -10.95 15.51
CA SER A 135 2.91 -11.72 14.78
C SER A 135 2.44 -11.92 13.34
N LEU A 136 2.75 -10.95 12.48
CA LEU A 136 2.53 -10.98 11.05
C LEU A 136 3.61 -11.89 10.49
N VAL A 137 3.41 -13.20 10.66
CA VAL A 137 4.14 -14.23 9.95
C VAL A 137 3.94 -13.93 8.46
N GLY A 138 5.00 -13.49 7.80
CA GLY A 138 4.92 -13.10 6.40
C GLY A 138 4.53 -14.29 5.55
N LYS A 139 3.52 -14.13 4.70
CA LYS A 139 3.13 -15.16 3.73
C LYS A 139 3.94 -14.97 2.45
N PHE A 140 4.38 -16.07 1.86
CA PHE A 140 5.25 -16.03 0.69
C PHE A 140 4.43 -16.01 -0.59
N VAL A 141 4.53 -14.92 -1.34
CA VAL A 141 3.93 -14.79 -2.67
C VAL A 141 5.07 -14.65 -3.67
N MET A 142 5.17 -15.62 -4.60
CA MET A 142 6.18 -15.63 -5.67
C MET A 142 7.63 -15.46 -5.20
N GLY A 143 7.95 -15.88 -3.97
CA GLY A 143 9.28 -15.78 -3.38
C GLY A 143 9.51 -14.56 -2.47
N ALA A 144 8.57 -13.63 -2.38
CA ALA A 144 8.65 -12.51 -1.44
C ALA A 144 7.76 -12.75 -0.21
N ALA A 145 8.29 -12.46 0.98
CA ALA A 145 7.53 -12.53 2.23
C ALA A 145 6.71 -11.24 2.42
N ILE A 146 5.43 -11.32 2.12
CA ILE A 146 4.48 -10.23 2.34
C ILE A 146 4.03 -10.28 3.80
N LYS A 147 4.22 -9.18 4.55
CA LYS A 147 3.84 -9.07 5.97
C LYS A 147 2.63 -8.14 6.09
N ALA A 148 1.44 -8.68 5.84
CA ALA A 148 0.17 -7.93 5.88
C ALA A 148 -1.01 -8.81 6.32
N GLN A 149 -2.09 -8.21 6.82
CA GLN A 149 -3.40 -8.85 6.95
C GLN A 149 -4.32 -8.41 5.81
N ARG A 150 -4.39 -7.10 5.57
CA ARG A 150 -5.18 -6.47 4.51
C ARG A 150 -4.29 -6.14 3.31
N VAL A 151 -4.53 -6.79 2.18
CA VAL A 151 -3.72 -6.66 0.97
C VAL A 151 -4.56 -6.10 -0.17
N ALA A 152 -4.11 -4.99 -0.76
CA ALA A 152 -4.60 -4.49 -2.04
C ALA A 152 -3.57 -4.78 -3.13
N VAL A 153 -4.02 -5.34 -4.24
CA VAL A 153 -3.17 -5.72 -5.36
C VAL A 153 -3.53 -4.92 -6.59
N TYR A 154 -2.54 -4.30 -7.20
CA TYR A 154 -2.60 -3.74 -8.54
C TYR A 154 -2.05 -4.73 -9.55
N LEU A 155 -2.90 -5.19 -10.46
CA LEU A 155 -2.48 -5.95 -11.63
C LEU A 155 -2.57 -5.08 -12.87
N ASP A 156 -1.41 -4.82 -13.45
CA ASP A 156 -1.30 -4.22 -14.77
C ASP A 156 -1.88 -5.18 -15.82
N CYS A 157 -2.93 -4.73 -16.52
CA CYS A 157 -3.67 -5.52 -17.51
C CYS A 157 -3.32 -5.15 -18.96
N SER A 158 -2.19 -4.47 -19.15
CA SER A 158 -1.61 -4.18 -20.46
C SER A 158 -1.36 -5.47 -21.26
N GLY A 159 -1.24 -5.34 -22.58
CA GLY A 159 -1.14 -6.49 -23.49
C GLY A 159 -0.02 -7.48 -23.14
N SER A 160 1.12 -6.99 -22.63
CA SER A 160 2.26 -7.80 -22.20
C SER A 160 2.00 -8.60 -20.91
N MET A 161 1.06 -8.15 -20.08
CA MET A 161 0.76 -8.75 -18.78
C MET A 161 -0.41 -9.74 -18.82
N ARG A 162 -1.31 -9.62 -19.80
CA ARG A 162 -2.53 -10.47 -19.91
C ARG A 162 -2.30 -11.98 -19.75
N PRO A 163 -1.26 -12.60 -20.34
CA PRO A 163 -1.04 -14.05 -20.19
C PRO A 163 -0.78 -14.52 -18.75
N TYR A 164 -0.44 -13.61 -17.84
CA TYR A 164 0.00 -13.93 -16.47
C TYR A 164 -1.04 -13.59 -15.40
N LEU A 165 -2.08 -12.82 -15.75
CA LEU A 165 -3.05 -12.26 -14.78
C LEU A 165 -3.72 -13.34 -13.94
N GLU A 166 -4.16 -14.43 -14.57
CA GLU A 166 -4.88 -15.50 -13.88
C GLU A 166 -3.97 -16.23 -12.90
N LYS A 167 -2.78 -16.63 -13.37
CA LYS A 167 -1.79 -17.31 -12.53
C LYS A 167 -1.38 -16.47 -11.32
N VAL A 168 -1.11 -15.19 -11.53
CA VAL A 168 -0.78 -14.24 -10.46
C VAL A 168 -1.94 -14.09 -9.48
N THR A 169 -3.17 -13.97 -9.97
CA THR A 169 -4.37 -13.87 -9.12
C THR A 169 -4.51 -15.10 -8.24
N VAL A 170 -4.39 -16.31 -8.82
CA VAL A 170 -4.47 -17.59 -8.09
C VAL A 170 -3.38 -17.69 -7.01
N GLU A 171 -2.14 -17.37 -7.34
CA GLU A 171 -1.03 -17.44 -6.38
C GLU A 171 -1.21 -16.47 -5.20
N ILE A 172 -1.70 -15.25 -5.46
CA ILE A 172 -2.02 -14.28 -4.40
C ILE A 172 -3.18 -14.78 -3.57
N LYS A 173 -4.31 -15.17 -4.19
CA LYS A 173 -5.53 -15.58 -3.49
C LYS A 173 -5.34 -16.86 -2.69
N LYS A 174 -4.37 -17.70 -3.05
CA LYS A 174 -3.96 -18.86 -2.24
C LYS A 174 -3.46 -18.45 -0.86
N GLU A 175 -2.59 -17.43 -0.81
CA GLU A 175 -2.01 -16.96 0.45
C GLU A 175 -2.91 -15.92 1.14
N TYR A 176 -3.61 -15.11 0.35
CA TYR A 176 -4.49 -14.02 0.78
C TYR A 176 -5.87 -14.14 0.10
N PRO A 177 -6.76 -15.02 0.57
CA PRO A 177 -8.09 -15.21 -0.02
C PRO A 177 -8.92 -13.91 -0.10
N ASP A 178 -8.75 -13.04 0.91
CA ASP A 178 -9.44 -11.75 1.02
C ASP A 178 -8.68 -10.59 0.36
N ALA A 179 -7.61 -10.85 -0.41
CA ALA A 179 -6.91 -9.78 -1.12
C ALA A 179 -7.84 -9.10 -2.14
N ASP A 180 -7.84 -7.77 -2.16
CA ASP A 180 -8.59 -6.99 -3.15
C ASP A 180 -7.73 -6.79 -4.40
N VAL A 181 -8.06 -7.50 -5.47
CA VAL A 181 -7.28 -7.50 -6.72
C VAL A 181 -7.89 -6.55 -7.73
N PHE A 182 -7.26 -5.39 -7.88
CA PHE A 182 -7.63 -4.35 -8.83
C PHE A 182 -6.88 -4.53 -10.16
N ARG A 183 -7.62 -4.45 -11.27
CA ARG A 183 -7.12 -4.70 -12.63
C ARG A 183 -7.33 -3.45 -13.48
N PHE A 184 -6.23 -2.75 -13.75
CA PHE A 184 -6.22 -1.50 -14.54
C PHE A 184 -5.16 -1.57 -15.64
N ASP A 185 -5.37 -0.82 -16.71
CA ASP A 185 -4.49 -0.84 -17.88
C ASP A 185 -3.23 0.02 -17.67
N GLY A 186 -2.09 -0.60 -17.90
CA GLY A 186 -0.77 -0.01 -17.73
C GLY A 186 -0.37 0.16 -16.27
N ALA A 187 0.89 0.51 -16.04
CA ALA A 187 1.47 0.83 -14.74
C ALA A 187 2.21 2.17 -14.76
N ARG A 188 1.57 3.19 -15.36
CA ARG A 188 2.13 4.54 -15.48
C ARG A 188 1.93 5.33 -14.19
N VAL A 189 2.97 6.08 -13.81
CA VAL A 189 2.87 7.13 -12.79
C VAL A 189 2.97 8.46 -13.50
N VAL A 190 1.88 9.23 -13.55
CA VAL A 190 1.86 10.51 -14.25
C VAL A 190 1.66 11.63 -13.25
N SER A 191 2.46 12.69 -13.36
CA SER A 191 2.25 13.94 -12.62
C SER A 191 2.10 15.11 -13.59
N LEU A 192 1.27 16.07 -13.17
CA LEU A 192 1.17 17.39 -13.76
C LEU A 192 1.50 18.39 -12.65
N GLU A 193 2.50 19.21 -12.89
CA GLU A 193 3.05 20.11 -11.88
C GLU A 193 3.46 19.37 -10.62
N ASN A 194 2.74 19.63 -9.52
CA ASN A 194 3.07 19.17 -8.18
C ASN A 194 2.21 17.99 -7.72
N ASN A 195 1.29 17.50 -8.57
CA ASN A 195 0.30 16.51 -8.21
C ASN A 195 0.34 15.30 -9.13
N ILE A 196 0.04 14.13 -8.58
CA ILE A 196 -0.24 12.92 -9.36
C ILE A 196 -1.53 13.12 -10.14
N VAL A 197 -1.52 12.90 -11.44
CA VAL A 197 -2.70 13.03 -12.30
C VAL A 197 -3.77 12.03 -11.87
N TYR A 198 -5.00 12.49 -11.66
CA TYR A 198 -6.12 11.75 -11.07
C TYR A 198 -5.89 11.20 -9.64
N GLY A 199 -4.79 11.61 -8.98
CA GLY A 199 -4.56 11.37 -7.57
C GLY A 199 -5.63 12.02 -6.68
N LYS A 200 -5.50 11.83 -5.36
CA LYS A 200 -6.48 12.32 -4.38
C LYS A 200 -6.61 13.84 -4.36
N THR A 201 -5.49 14.53 -4.60
CA THR A 201 -5.38 16.00 -4.55
C THR A 201 -5.33 16.65 -5.93
N PHE A 202 -5.57 15.87 -6.99
CA PHE A 202 -5.52 16.37 -8.35
C PHE A 202 -6.78 17.13 -8.72
N HIS A 203 -6.58 18.35 -9.22
CA HIS A 203 -7.61 19.18 -9.81
C HIS A 203 -7.04 19.80 -11.08
N GLY A 204 -7.85 19.89 -12.13
CA GLY A 204 -7.47 20.49 -13.41
C GLY A 204 -7.52 19.52 -14.58
N ASP A 205 -7.05 20.00 -15.72
CA ASP A 205 -7.07 19.27 -16.99
C ASP A 205 -5.87 18.36 -17.09
N ALA A 206 -6.13 17.06 -17.15
CA ALA A 206 -5.09 16.06 -17.29
C ALA A 206 -4.43 16.12 -18.69
N PRO A 207 -3.14 15.77 -18.81
CA PRO A 207 -2.54 15.49 -20.12
C PRO A 207 -3.31 14.37 -20.83
N ARG A 208 -3.22 14.34 -22.16
CA ARG A 208 -3.82 13.25 -22.94
C ARG A 208 -3.08 11.94 -22.67
N LEU A 209 -3.76 11.02 -22.01
CA LEU A 209 -3.24 9.69 -21.67
C LEU A 209 -4.03 8.61 -22.42
N THR A 210 -3.43 7.43 -22.56
CA THR A 210 -4.17 6.24 -22.94
C THR A 210 -5.12 5.89 -21.79
N GLU A 211 -6.39 5.67 -22.10
CA GLU A 211 -7.41 5.28 -21.13
C GLU A 211 -8.00 3.94 -21.57
N ALA A 212 -8.32 3.08 -20.60
CA ALA A 212 -9.02 1.83 -20.87
C ALA A 212 -9.95 1.51 -19.70
N PRO A 213 -11.10 0.87 -19.96
CA PRO A 213 -12.00 0.44 -18.91
C PRO A 213 -11.29 -0.54 -17.97
N THR A 214 -11.67 -0.53 -16.70
CA THR A 214 -11.15 -1.48 -15.72
C THR A 214 -11.54 -2.90 -16.11
N GLN A 215 -10.63 -3.83 -15.85
CA GLN A 215 -10.87 -5.27 -15.98
C GLN A 215 -11.04 -5.92 -14.60
N THR A 216 -11.29 -5.12 -13.56
CA THR A 216 -11.52 -5.60 -12.19
C THR A 216 -12.79 -6.40 -12.14
N ILE A 217 -12.75 -7.53 -11.44
CA ILE A 217 -13.89 -8.42 -11.26
C ILE A 217 -14.52 -8.09 -9.90
N ASP A 218 -15.56 -7.24 -9.90
CA ASP A 218 -16.19 -6.72 -8.68
C ASP A 218 -16.63 -7.83 -7.70
N SER A 219 -17.07 -8.98 -8.22
CA SER A 219 -17.50 -10.12 -7.40
C SER A 219 -16.37 -10.81 -6.63
N GLU A 220 -15.11 -10.63 -7.04
CA GLU A 220 -13.93 -11.23 -6.39
C GLU A 220 -13.32 -10.33 -5.31
N LEU A 221 -13.78 -9.08 -5.21
CA LEU A 221 -13.38 -8.14 -4.18
C LEU A 221 -14.16 -8.37 -2.88
N THR A 222 -13.57 -7.93 -1.77
CA THR A 222 -14.27 -7.81 -0.49
C THR A 222 -15.37 -6.73 -0.58
N SER A 223 -16.23 -6.65 0.44
CA SER A 223 -17.22 -5.56 0.52
C SER A 223 -16.55 -4.18 0.51
N ASP A 224 -15.47 -4.03 1.28
CA ASP A 224 -14.69 -2.79 1.34
C ASP A 224 -14.00 -2.52 -0.01
N GLY A 225 -13.42 -3.55 -0.63
CA GLY A 225 -12.79 -3.45 -1.95
C GLY A 225 -13.76 -2.98 -3.03
N ARG A 226 -15.01 -3.49 -3.04
CA ARG A 226 -16.05 -3.01 -3.97
C ARG A 226 -16.41 -1.54 -3.73
N GLN A 227 -16.57 -1.14 -2.47
CA GLN A 227 -16.84 0.25 -2.14
C GLN A 227 -15.68 1.14 -2.58
N LEU A 228 -14.44 0.73 -2.34
CA LEU A 228 -13.26 1.45 -2.79
C LEU A 228 -13.21 1.56 -4.31
N LEU A 229 -13.40 0.44 -5.03
CA LEU A 229 -13.41 0.41 -6.50
C LEU A 229 -14.40 1.46 -7.05
N SER A 230 -15.61 1.54 -6.49
CA SER A 230 -16.61 2.51 -6.94
C SER A 230 -16.13 3.97 -6.86
N ARG A 231 -15.27 4.29 -5.88
CA ARG A 231 -14.69 5.64 -5.69
C ARG A 231 -13.48 5.91 -6.58
N ILE A 232 -12.68 4.88 -6.88
CA ILE A 232 -11.38 5.05 -7.56
C ILE A 232 -11.39 4.65 -9.02
N ARG A 233 -12.40 3.92 -9.50
CA ARG A 233 -12.46 3.32 -10.84
C ARG A 233 -12.08 4.30 -11.93
N THR A 234 -12.85 5.38 -12.10
CA THR A 234 -12.60 6.36 -13.16
C THR A 234 -11.24 7.03 -13.02
N ALA A 235 -10.79 7.29 -11.80
CA ALA A 235 -9.48 7.87 -11.57
C ALA A 235 -8.34 6.93 -12.00
N CYS A 236 -8.48 5.63 -11.75
CA CYS A 236 -7.46 4.62 -12.07
C CYS A 236 -7.51 4.17 -13.54
N GLU A 237 -8.68 4.14 -14.17
CA GLU A 237 -8.83 3.92 -15.63
C GLU A 237 -8.06 4.97 -16.44
N LYS A 238 -7.98 6.20 -15.93
CA LYS A 238 -7.30 7.32 -16.58
C LYS A 238 -5.85 7.51 -16.10
N GLY A 239 -5.66 7.56 -14.79
CA GLY A 239 -4.38 7.84 -14.12
C GLY A 239 -3.53 6.62 -13.76
N SER A 240 -4.04 5.40 -13.95
CA SER A 240 -3.32 4.14 -13.77
C SER A 240 -2.69 3.99 -12.38
N LEU A 241 -1.51 3.35 -12.29
CA LEU A 241 -0.81 3.03 -11.06
C LEU A 241 -0.58 4.26 -10.17
N GLY A 242 -0.23 5.41 -10.77
CA GLY A 242 -0.03 6.64 -10.03
C GLY A 242 -1.27 7.04 -9.22
N ALA A 243 -2.41 7.11 -9.89
CA ALA A 243 -3.68 7.46 -9.24
C ALA A 243 -4.11 6.42 -8.20
N TRP A 244 -3.87 5.13 -8.47
CA TRP A 244 -4.17 4.05 -7.54
C TRP A 244 -3.36 4.17 -6.24
N ILE A 245 -2.02 4.28 -6.34
CA ILE A 245 -1.16 4.45 -5.16
C ILE A 245 -1.58 5.69 -4.36
N ASP A 246 -1.67 6.85 -5.03
CA ASP A 246 -1.94 8.12 -4.36
C ASP A 246 -3.27 8.12 -3.57
N ARG A 247 -4.26 7.38 -4.04
CA ARG A 247 -5.56 7.23 -3.36
C ARG A 247 -5.50 6.21 -2.24
N LEU A 248 -4.86 5.07 -2.46
CA LEU A 248 -4.78 3.98 -1.50
C LEU A 248 -3.85 4.25 -0.31
N LEU A 249 -2.94 5.22 -0.41
CA LEU A 249 -2.12 5.67 0.72
C LEU A 249 -2.94 6.14 1.93
N SER A 250 -4.22 6.46 1.75
CA SER A 250 -5.14 6.85 2.83
C SER A 250 -6.19 5.80 3.19
N GLU A 251 -6.14 4.63 2.55
CA GLU A 251 -7.04 3.52 2.82
C GLU A 251 -6.38 2.56 3.83
N ASP A 252 -7.19 1.79 4.54
CA ASP A 252 -6.74 0.89 5.61
C ASP A 252 -6.23 -0.45 5.04
N TYR A 253 -5.14 -0.40 4.26
CA TYR A 253 -4.41 -1.59 3.81
C TYR A 253 -3.03 -1.65 4.44
N ASP A 254 -2.62 -2.85 4.86
CA ASP A 254 -1.27 -3.09 5.40
C ASP A 254 -0.24 -3.24 4.28
N ALA A 255 -0.67 -3.70 3.09
CA ALA A 255 0.20 -3.84 1.93
C ALA A 255 -0.48 -3.41 0.63
N LEU A 256 0.29 -2.66 -0.16
CA LEU A 256 0.03 -2.40 -1.57
C LEU A 256 1.00 -3.25 -2.38
N VAL A 257 0.45 -4.12 -3.23
CA VAL A 257 1.24 -5.04 -4.04
C VAL A 257 1.03 -4.71 -5.51
N VAL A 258 2.10 -4.54 -6.28
CA VAL A 258 2.02 -4.17 -7.70
C VAL A 258 2.69 -5.24 -8.54
N PHE A 259 1.94 -5.80 -9.49
CA PHE A 259 2.46 -6.68 -10.54
C PHE A 259 2.42 -5.96 -11.88
N SER A 260 3.57 -5.78 -12.50
CA SER A 260 3.69 -5.13 -13.80
C SER A 260 5.00 -5.54 -14.49
N ASP A 261 5.09 -5.24 -15.78
CA ASP A 261 6.34 -5.28 -16.52
C ASP A 261 7.17 -3.99 -16.39
N PHE A 262 6.62 -2.95 -15.74
CA PHE A 262 7.17 -1.62 -15.47
C PHE A 262 7.70 -0.86 -16.70
N GLN A 263 7.22 -1.17 -17.91
CA GLN A 263 7.63 -0.47 -19.12
C GLN A 263 7.10 0.97 -19.23
N ASP A 264 5.97 1.25 -18.58
CA ASP A 264 5.25 2.52 -18.68
C ASP A 264 5.95 3.70 -18.02
N GLY A 265 6.64 3.46 -16.90
CA GLY A 265 7.46 4.45 -16.22
C GLY A 265 6.71 5.60 -15.52
N ILE A 266 7.51 6.55 -15.06
CA ILE A 266 7.11 7.83 -14.50
C ILE A 266 7.15 8.88 -15.61
N ARG A 267 6.09 9.69 -15.70
CA ARG A 267 5.96 10.80 -16.65
C ARG A 267 5.63 12.09 -15.89
N ILE A 268 6.37 13.15 -16.16
CA ILE A 268 6.18 14.46 -15.52
C ILE A 268 5.87 15.48 -16.60
N TYR A 269 4.69 16.08 -16.46
CA TYR A 269 4.20 17.16 -17.30
C TYR A 269 4.25 18.48 -16.53
N GLU A 270 4.46 19.55 -17.27
CA GLU A 270 4.27 20.93 -16.81
C GLU A 270 3.16 21.60 -17.61
N GLU A 271 2.45 22.51 -16.96
CA GLU A 271 1.47 23.37 -17.60
C GLU A 271 2.15 24.20 -18.68
N ASN A 272 1.41 24.40 -19.77
CA ASN A 272 1.86 25.25 -20.86
C ASN A 272 0.85 26.38 -21.03
N ASN A 273 1.31 27.61 -20.82
CA ASN A 273 0.49 28.82 -20.97
C ASN A 273 -0.13 28.99 -22.37
N LYS A 274 0.32 28.22 -23.36
CA LYS A 274 -0.12 28.29 -24.77
C LYS A 274 -0.85 27.04 -25.26
N GLY A 275 -1.15 26.06 -24.40
CA GLY A 275 -1.87 24.86 -24.85
C GLY A 275 -1.75 23.65 -23.92
N ALA A 276 -1.70 22.46 -24.52
CA ALA A 276 -1.66 21.20 -23.78
C ALA A 276 -0.40 21.09 -22.90
N PRO A 277 -0.48 20.41 -21.74
CA PRO A 277 0.67 20.17 -20.89
C PRO A 277 1.85 19.56 -21.64
N THR A 278 3.05 20.01 -21.31
CA THR A 278 4.29 19.59 -21.97
C THR A 278 4.99 18.51 -21.16
N LEU A 279 5.34 17.39 -21.81
CA LEU A 279 6.12 16.32 -21.18
C LEU A 279 7.57 16.77 -21.04
N ILE A 280 8.06 16.91 -19.80
CA ILE A 280 9.44 17.34 -19.52
C ILE A 280 10.34 16.20 -19.06
N TYR A 281 9.74 15.12 -18.56
CA TYR A 281 10.48 13.93 -18.14
C TYR A 281 9.65 12.66 -18.35
N SER A 282 10.29 11.61 -18.83
CA SER A 282 9.73 10.26 -18.93
C SER A 282 10.87 9.24 -18.87
N ASP A 283 10.79 8.28 -17.95
CA ASP A 283 11.67 7.11 -17.92
C ASP A 283 11.02 5.84 -18.51
N SER A 284 9.87 6.01 -19.18
CA SER A 284 9.20 4.94 -19.93
C SER A 284 10.13 4.33 -20.97
N ASN A 285 10.06 3.01 -21.17
CA ASN A 285 10.78 2.36 -22.25
C ASN A 285 10.22 2.64 -23.64
N TYR A 286 8.99 3.11 -23.74
CA TYR A 286 8.38 3.47 -25.02
C TYR A 286 8.77 4.88 -25.48
N HIS A 287 8.98 5.80 -24.55
CA HIS A 287 9.31 7.19 -24.87
C HIS A 287 10.09 7.85 -23.73
N LYS A 288 11.40 7.96 -23.88
CA LYS A 288 12.30 8.56 -22.87
C LYS A 288 12.47 10.06 -23.12
N VAL A 289 12.28 10.85 -22.08
CA VAL A 289 12.43 12.31 -22.11
C VAL A 289 13.16 12.76 -20.86
N GLY A 290 14.12 13.68 -21.01
CA GLY A 290 14.93 14.15 -19.88
C GLY A 290 15.89 13.09 -19.34
N ARG A 291 17.00 13.53 -18.75
CA ARG A 291 18.00 12.63 -18.14
C ARG A 291 17.82 12.49 -16.63
N ILE A 292 17.36 13.55 -15.99
CA ILE A 292 17.22 13.66 -14.53
C ILE A 292 15.76 13.93 -14.24
N MET A 293 15.18 13.15 -13.33
CA MET A 293 13.80 13.33 -12.89
C MET A 293 13.69 14.63 -12.06
N PRO A 294 12.82 15.58 -12.46
CA PRO A 294 12.49 16.72 -11.63
C PRO A 294 12.00 16.31 -10.23
N VAL A 295 12.47 17.01 -9.20
CA VAL A 295 11.96 16.86 -7.84
C VAL A 295 10.62 17.57 -7.74
N LYS A 296 9.57 16.84 -7.37
CA LYS A 296 8.20 17.38 -7.23
C LYS A 296 7.63 17.06 -5.84
N PRO A 297 6.77 17.92 -5.26
CA PRO A 297 6.25 17.74 -3.90
C PRO A 297 5.54 16.40 -3.64
N TRP A 298 4.84 15.85 -4.62
CA TRP A 298 4.15 14.56 -4.48
C TRP A 298 5.12 13.40 -4.17
N GLN A 299 6.37 13.45 -4.65
CA GLN A 299 7.37 12.42 -4.40
C GLN A 299 7.71 12.36 -2.91
N ALA A 300 7.91 13.52 -2.28
CA ALA A 300 8.16 13.61 -0.85
C ALA A 300 6.96 13.13 -0.03
N LYS A 301 5.72 13.48 -0.44
CA LYS A 301 4.49 13.00 0.21
C LYS A 301 4.37 11.48 0.18
N TRP A 302 4.65 10.86 -0.97
CA TRP A 302 4.67 9.40 -1.09
C TRP A 302 5.73 8.78 -0.19
N MET A 303 6.95 9.30 -0.23
CA MET A 303 8.03 8.82 0.64
C MET A 303 7.67 8.92 2.12
N GLU A 304 7.06 10.03 2.55
CA GLU A 304 6.61 10.20 3.94
C GLU A 304 5.50 9.21 4.31
N ALA A 305 4.52 8.99 3.43
CA ALA A 305 3.45 8.03 3.65
C ALA A 305 3.99 6.61 3.77
N PHE A 306 4.90 6.21 2.87
CA PHE A 306 5.48 4.87 2.89
C PHE A 306 6.42 4.64 4.08
N LYS A 307 7.15 5.66 4.55
CA LYS A 307 7.96 5.55 5.79
C LYS A 307 7.14 5.09 7.00
N LYS A 308 5.85 5.42 7.05
CA LYS A 308 4.95 4.98 8.13
C LYS A 308 4.71 3.47 8.11
N GLY A 309 4.84 2.83 6.95
CA GLY A 309 4.67 1.38 6.79
C GLY A 309 5.70 0.54 7.54
N ALA A 310 6.93 1.03 7.69
CA ALA A 310 7.96 0.35 8.48
C ALA A 310 7.57 0.23 9.97
N ALA A 311 6.81 1.20 10.47
CA ALA A 311 6.26 1.23 11.83
C ALA A 311 4.84 0.63 11.95
N GLY A 312 4.30 0.05 10.87
CA GLY A 312 2.93 -0.47 10.85
C GLY A 312 1.83 0.59 10.89
N GLN A 313 2.15 1.85 10.58
CA GLN A 313 1.23 3.00 10.57
C GLN A 313 0.83 3.42 9.15
N GLY A 314 1.04 2.54 8.18
CA GLY A 314 0.74 2.76 6.77
C GLY A 314 1.04 1.50 5.95
N PRO A 315 0.75 1.51 4.65
CA PRO A 315 0.98 0.34 3.82
C PRO A 315 2.46 0.10 3.55
N LYS A 316 2.82 -1.17 3.46
CA LYS A 316 4.07 -1.65 2.86
C LYS A 316 3.92 -1.80 1.36
N LEU A 317 4.91 -1.37 0.58
CA LEU A 317 4.89 -1.48 -0.87
C LEU A 317 5.68 -2.71 -1.32
N TYR A 318 5.03 -3.57 -2.12
CA TYR A 318 5.65 -4.72 -2.74
C TYR A 318 5.57 -4.62 -4.26
N LEU A 319 6.70 -4.80 -4.95
CA LEU A 319 6.76 -4.68 -6.41
C LEU A 319 7.26 -5.98 -7.03
N PHE A 320 6.48 -6.53 -7.96
CA PHE A 320 6.83 -7.74 -8.69
C PHE A 320 6.96 -7.41 -10.17
N SER A 321 8.20 -7.47 -10.66
CA SER A 321 8.57 -7.09 -12.01
C SER A 321 8.65 -8.30 -12.94
N LEU A 322 7.94 -8.26 -14.06
CA LEU A 322 8.02 -9.29 -15.09
C LEU A 322 9.11 -9.05 -16.15
N GLN A 323 9.52 -7.80 -16.37
CA GLN A 323 10.43 -7.46 -17.47
C GLN A 323 11.43 -6.38 -17.11
N GLN A 324 10.96 -5.21 -16.70
CA GLN A 324 11.81 -4.06 -16.41
C GLN A 324 11.88 -3.84 -14.92
N PRO A 325 13.06 -3.48 -14.39
CA PRO A 325 13.14 -3.11 -12.99
C PRO A 325 12.18 -1.94 -12.71
N PRO A 326 11.53 -1.90 -11.53
CA PRO A 326 10.71 -0.76 -11.15
C PRO A 326 11.55 0.53 -11.14
N GLN A 327 10.89 1.67 -11.37
CA GLN A 327 11.52 2.98 -11.38
C GLN A 327 12.17 3.30 -10.03
N GLY A 328 13.24 4.11 -10.05
CA GLY A 328 14.05 4.40 -8.87
C GLY A 328 13.24 4.95 -7.69
N LEU A 329 12.25 5.83 -7.96
CA LEU A 329 11.34 6.34 -6.94
C LEU A 329 10.49 5.25 -6.29
N LEU A 330 9.96 4.32 -7.09
CA LEU A 330 9.14 3.22 -6.57
C LEU A 330 9.98 2.28 -5.70
N LYS A 331 11.23 2.00 -6.10
CA LYS A 331 12.17 1.24 -5.26
C LYS A 331 12.48 1.95 -3.94
N ALA A 332 12.68 3.27 -3.96
CA ALA A 332 12.87 4.04 -2.74
C ALA A 332 11.64 3.98 -1.81
N CYS A 333 10.42 3.98 -2.38
CA CYS A 333 9.19 3.79 -1.62
C CYS A 333 9.10 2.39 -0.99
N VAL A 334 9.50 1.34 -1.73
CA VAL A 334 9.58 -0.04 -1.21
C VAL A 334 10.49 -0.08 0.01
N GLU A 335 11.72 0.41 -0.13
CA GLU A 335 12.72 0.43 0.95
C GLU A 335 12.22 1.21 2.16
N ALA A 336 11.68 2.42 1.94
CA ALA A 336 11.13 3.26 3.00
C ALA A 336 9.99 2.57 3.77
N SER A 337 9.18 1.77 3.08
CA SER A 337 8.06 1.06 3.70
C SER A 337 8.43 -0.24 4.42
N GLY A 338 9.65 -0.74 4.24
CA GLY A 338 10.04 -2.08 4.71
C GLY A 338 9.33 -3.21 3.96
N GLY A 339 8.92 -2.96 2.71
CA GLY A 339 8.40 -3.94 1.77
C GLY A 339 9.52 -4.64 0.99
N ASP A 340 9.20 -5.20 -0.18
CA ASP A 340 10.18 -5.91 -1.01
C ASP A 340 9.92 -5.72 -2.53
N SER A 341 10.95 -5.89 -3.34
CA SER A 341 10.87 -5.79 -4.80
C SER A 341 11.56 -6.97 -5.47
N LEU A 342 10.80 -7.81 -6.17
CA LEU A 342 11.31 -9.04 -6.78
C LEU A 342 11.11 -9.06 -8.30
N SER A 343 12.07 -9.65 -9.01
CA SER A 343 11.89 -10.01 -10.43
C SER A 343 11.23 -11.37 -10.54
N VAL A 344 10.05 -11.42 -11.16
CA VAL A 344 9.28 -12.63 -11.47
C VAL A 344 9.34 -12.97 -12.96
N GLY A 345 10.43 -12.56 -13.65
CA GLY A 345 10.64 -12.86 -15.07
C GLY A 345 10.65 -14.37 -15.39
N TRP A 346 10.86 -15.22 -14.39
CA TRP A 346 10.70 -16.67 -14.49
C TRP A 346 9.29 -17.13 -14.92
N LEU A 347 8.26 -16.31 -14.69
CA LEU A 347 6.91 -16.58 -15.18
C LEU A 347 6.86 -16.66 -16.71
N LYS A 348 7.77 -15.96 -17.41
CA LYS A 348 7.90 -16.01 -18.87
C LYS A 348 8.62 -17.27 -19.35
N SER A 349 9.68 -17.67 -18.64
CA SER A 349 10.50 -18.82 -19.01
C SER A 349 9.90 -20.15 -18.55
N GLY A 350 8.91 -20.11 -17.65
CA GLY A 350 8.32 -21.30 -17.02
C GLY A 350 9.23 -22.01 -16.03
N ARG A 351 10.39 -21.44 -15.69
CA ARG A 351 11.38 -22.05 -14.78
C ARG A 351 11.54 -21.22 -13.52
N PRO A 352 11.09 -21.69 -12.34
CA PRO A 352 11.22 -20.94 -11.10
C PRO A 352 12.70 -20.60 -10.80
N PRO A 353 12.95 -19.54 -10.01
CA PRO A 353 14.30 -19.18 -9.62
C PRO A 353 14.91 -20.33 -8.79
N ASN A 354 16.14 -20.72 -9.12
CA ASN A 354 16.92 -21.73 -8.39
C ASN A 354 17.35 -21.24 -7.01
#